data_AF-A0A7X6RRU6-F1
#
_entry.id   AF-A0A7X6RRU6-F1
#
_cell.length_a   1.000
_cell.length_b   1.000
_cell.length_c   1.000
_cell.angle_alpha   90.00
_cell.angle_beta   90.00
_cell.angle_gamma   90.00
#
_symmetry.space_group_name_H-M   'P 1'
#
loop_
_entity.id
_entity.type
_entity.pdbx_description
1 polymer ?
#
loop_
_entity_poly.entity_id
_entity_poly.type
_entity_poly.pdbx_seq_one_letter_code
_entity_poly.pdbx_strand_id
1 'polypeptide(L)'
;MFLASAALACALIPLSVQFSGHELRALGAAYGWTGQEGVLEVTESVPLSDGGSLCLGVFRSADDGPVRTGVHLYLSGPCEPGRLEAARLVPGEPSWILTTEQDRAYADAGLGSGVTTSILGFVLVNLFCLGFGLVFAQAALGLGTALLRRAWLRRSAPPEP
;
A
#
# COMPACT_ATOMS: atom_id res chain seq x y z
N MET A 1 17.85 -17.10 16.51
CA MET A 1 17.79 -15.67 16.15
C MET A 1 17.92 -15.41 14.64
N PHE A 2 18.85 -16.02 13.90
CA PHE A 2 18.98 -15.81 12.43
C PHE A 2 17.79 -16.28 11.61
N LEU A 3 17.24 -17.46 11.93
CA LEU A 3 16.05 -17.96 11.23
C LEU A 3 14.81 -17.08 11.49
N ALA A 4 14.65 -16.56 12.71
CA ALA A 4 13.53 -15.68 13.06
C ALA A 4 13.63 -14.31 12.37
N SER A 5 14.84 -13.74 12.28
CA SER A 5 15.07 -12.46 11.57
C SER A 5 14.96 -12.61 10.05
N ALA A 6 15.47 -13.71 9.47
CA ALA A 6 15.30 -14.01 8.06
C ALA A 6 13.82 -14.26 7.70
N ALA A 7 13.10 -15.02 8.53
CA ALA A 7 11.66 -15.23 8.33
C ALA A 7 10.88 -13.91 8.43
N LEU A 8 11.22 -13.04 9.39
CA LEU A 8 10.59 -11.74 9.53
C LEU A 8 10.87 -10.83 8.32
N ALA A 9 12.12 -10.79 7.83
CA ALA A 9 12.47 -10.03 6.63
C ALA A 9 11.74 -10.55 5.38
N CYS A 10 11.66 -11.88 5.22
CA CYS A 10 10.92 -12.51 4.12
C CYS A 10 9.42 -12.21 4.16
N ALA A 11 8.84 -11.94 5.34
CA ALA A 11 7.44 -11.53 5.46
C ALA A 11 7.25 -10.01 5.27
N LEU A 12 8.14 -9.19 5.81
CA LEU A 12 8.03 -7.72 5.78
C LEU A 12 8.27 -7.12 4.39
N ILE A 13 9.19 -7.68 3.61
CA ILE A 13 9.52 -7.14 2.28
C ILE A 13 8.33 -7.25 1.31
N PRO A 14 7.70 -8.43 1.11
CA PRO A 14 6.52 -8.53 0.25
C PRO A 14 5.36 -7.67 0.73
N LEU A 15 5.17 -7.57 2.05
CA LEU A 15 4.14 -6.75 2.66
C LEU A 15 4.33 -5.26 2.34
N SER A 16 5.57 -4.77 2.50
CA SER A 16 5.94 -3.40 2.11
C SER A 16 5.72 -3.15 0.63
N VAL A 17 6.13 -4.07 -0.24
CA VAL A 17 6.01 -3.92 -1.70
C VAL A 17 4.55 -3.91 -2.14
N GLN A 18 3.73 -4.82 -1.62
CA GLN A 18 2.29 -4.88 -1.96
C GLN A 18 1.56 -3.64 -1.48
N PHE A 19 1.75 -3.25 -0.22
CA PHE A 19 1.13 -2.05 0.34
C PHE A 19 1.55 -0.80 -0.43
N SER A 20 2.84 -0.63 -0.68
CA SER A 20 3.37 0.52 -1.41
C SER A 20 2.88 0.57 -2.84
N GLY A 21 2.82 -0.58 -3.53
CA GLY A 21 2.32 -0.66 -4.89
C GLY A 21 0.85 -0.26 -4.98
N HIS A 22 0.00 -0.75 -4.06
CA HIS A 22 -1.41 -0.43 -4.06
C HIS A 22 -1.66 1.05 -3.70
N GLU A 23 -1.02 1.56 -2.64
CA GLU A 23 -1.16 2.96 -2.25
C GLU A 23 -0.59 3.91 -3.33
N LEU A 24 0.50 3.56 -4.01
CA LEU A 24 0.99 4.36 -5.14
C LEU A 24 0.00 4.42 -6.30
N ARG A 25 -0.70 3.32 -6.61
CA ARG A 25 -1.76 3.33 -7.64
C ARG A 25 -2.97 4.13 -7.20
N ALA A 26 -3.34 4.06 -5.91
CA ALA A 26 -4.40 4.89 -5.34
C ALA A 26 -4.06 6.38 -5.43
N LEU A 27 -2.84 6.76 -5.04
CA LEU A 27 -2.35 8.13 -5.18
C LEU A 27 -2.29 8.55 -6.65
N GLY A 28 -1.74 7.72 -7.52
CA GLY A 28 -1.69 8.01 -8.94
C GLY A 28 -3.10 8.15 -9.53
N ALA A 29 -4.09 7.39 -9.07
CA ALA A 29 -5.48 7.55 -9.50
C ALA A 29 -6.08 8.88 -9.04
N ALA A 30 -5.87 9.26 -7.78
CA ALA A 30 -6.31 10.55 -7.27
C ALA A 30 -5.68 11.77 -7.96
N TYR A 31 -4.40 11.68 -8.34
CA TYR A 31 -3.68 12.73 -9.07
C TYR A 31 -3.81 12.62 -10.60
N GLY A 32 -4.56 11.64 -11.10
CA GLY A 32 -4.83 11.49 -12.53
C GLY A 32 -3.70 10.85 -13.36
N TRP A 33 -2.70 10.23 -12.73
CA TRP A 33 -1.55 9.58 -13.38
C TRP A 33 -1.75 8.09 -13.67
N THR A 34 -2.59 7.40 -12.90
CA THR A 34 -2.80 5.94 -13.02
C THR A 34 -4.25 5.54 -12.83
N GLY A 35 -4.60 4.28 -13.09
CA GLY A 35 -5.97 3.78 -12.92
C GLY A 35 -6.82 3.91 -14.18
N GLN A 36 -7.89 3.12 -14.24
CA GLN A 36 -8.78 3.06 -15.39
C GLN A 36 -9.72 4.27 -15.40
N GLU A 37 -9.73 5.01 -16.49
CA GLU A 37 -10.59 6.20 -16.64
C GLU A 37 -12.05 5.80 -16.84
N GLY A 38 -12.94 6.64 -16.30
CA GLY A 38 -14.37 6.44 -16.41
C GLY A 38 -15.16 7.48 -15.65
N VAL A 39 -16.44 7.18 -15.47
CA VAL A 39 -17.40 7.99 -14.73
C VAL A 39 -17.90 7.18 -13.55
N LEU A 40 -17.87 7.78 -12.36
CA LEU A 40 -18.54 7.26 -11.19
C LEU A 40 -19.92 7.89 -11.03
N GLU A 41 -20.83 7.13 -10.42
CA GLU A 41 -22.13 7.57 -9.95
C GLU A 41 -22.25 7.19 -8.48
N VAL A 42 -22.43 8.20 -7.61
CA VAL A 42 -22.66 7.96 -6.18
C VAL A 42 -24.05 7.35 -6.00
N THR A 43 -24.15 6.19 -5.36
CA THR A 43 -25.44 5.53 -5.07
C THR A 43 -25.81 5.62 -3.61
N GLU A 44 -24.82 5.56 -2.71
CA GLU A 44 -25.06 5.48 -1.28
C GLU A 44 -23.96 6.18 -0.47
N SER A 45 -24.34 6.70 0.69
CA SER A 45 -23.42 7.23 1.70
C SER A 45 -23.66 6.47 3.01
N VAL A 46 -22.66 5.69 3.41
CA VAL A 46 -22.68 4.88 4.64
C VAL A 46 -21.92 5.64 5.73
N PRO A 47 -22.57 6.01 6.85
CA PRO A 47 -21.86 6.65 7.96
C PRO A 47 -20.89 5.66 8.61
N LEU A 48 -19.68 6.14 8.88
CA LEU A 48 -18.65 5.39 9.60
C LEU A 48 -18.68 5.74 11.09
N SER A 49 -18.29 4.80 11.94
CA SER A 49 -18.35 4.93 13.40
C SER A 49 -17.47 6.05 13.98
N ASP A 50 -16.46 6.46 13.24
CA ASP A 50 -15.50 7.52 13.52
C ASP A 50 -15.94 8.91 13.02
N GLY A 51 -17.20 9.04 12.59
CA GLY A 51 -17.80 10.32 12.19
C GLY A 51 -17.55 10.72 10.74
N GLY A 52 -16.92 9.84 9.95
CA GLY A 52 -16.80 9.97 8.50
C GLY A 52 -18.00 9.36 7.74
N SER A 53 -17.97 9.44 6.42
CA SER A 53 -18.92 8.75 5.53
C SER A 53 -18.15 8.01 4.44
N LEU A 54 -18.44 6.73 4.27
CA LEU A 54 -17.99 5.93 3.14
C LEU A 54 -18.99 6.06 2.01
N CYS A 55 -18.49 6.37 0.83
CA CYS A 55 -19.33 6.63 -0.33
C CYS A 55 -19.25 5.44 -1.26
N LEU A 56 -20.40 4.90 -1.63
CA LEU A 56 -20.51 3.74 -2.50
C LEU A 56 -21.17 4.17 -3.81
N GLY A 57 -20.77 3.52 -4.88
CA GLY A 57 -21.30 3.85 -6.18
C GLY A 57 -21.07 2.81 -7.25
N VAL A 58 -21.40 3.25 -8.46
CA VAL A 58 -21.22 2.51 -9.70
C VAL A 58 -20.15 3.20 -10.52
N PHE A 59 -19.20 2.43 -11.03
CA PHE A 59 -18.17 2.91 -11.93
C PHE A 59 -18.41 2.37 -13.34
N ARG A 60 -18.37 3.26 -14.33
CA ARG A 60 -18.49 2.95 -15.75
C ARG A 60 -17.18 3.35 -16.43
N SER A 61 -16.47 2.40 -17.02
CA SER A 61 -15.24 2.70 -17.74
C SER A 61 -15.51 3.52 -19.00
N ALA A 62 -14.57 4.39 -19.37
CA ALA A 62 -14.60 5.13 -20.62
C ALA A 62 -14.49 4.23 -21.87
N ASP A 63 -13.87 3.05 -21.75
CA ASP A 63 -13.63 2.13 -22.86
C ASP A 63 -14.77 1.11 -23.07
N ASP A 64 -16.00 1.44 -22.67
CA ASP A 64 -17.16 0.53 -22.68
C ASP A 64 -16.91 -0.80 -21.93
N GLY A 65 -16.04 -0.76 -20.92
CA GLY A 65 -15.76 -1.90 -20.03
C GLY A 65 -16.94 -2.28 -19.13
N PRO A 66 -16.84 -3.41 -18.40
CA PRO A 66 -17.90 -3.86 -17.51
C PRO A 66 -18.19 -2.82 -16.42
N VAL A 67 -19.49 -2.59 -16.18
CA VAL A 67 -19.96 -1.74 -15.09
C VAL A 67 -19.67 -2.41 -13.75
N ARG A 68 -19.02 -1.68 -12.85
CA ARG A 68 -18.69 -2.17 -11.51
C ARG A 68 -19.56 -1.50 -10.46
N THR A 69 -20.11 -2.27 -9.54
CA THR A 69 -21.05 -1.81 -8.51
C THR A 69 -20.45 -2.00 -7.11
N GLY A 70 -20.87 -1.19 -6.14
CA GLY A 70 -20.35 -1.28 -4.77
C GLY A 70 -18.90 -0.80 -4.65
N VAL A 71 -18.48 0.08 -5.57
CA VAL A 71 -17.14 0.65 -5.60
C VAL A 71 -17.03 1.70 -4.50
N HIS A 72 -15.92 1.65 -3.75
CA HIS A 72 -15.61 2.66 -2.74
C HIS A 72 -15.16 3.94 -3.42
N LEU A 73 -15.91 5.02 -3.22
CA LEU A 73 -15.68 6.29 -3.87
C LEU A 73 -14.92 7.24 -2.95
N TYR A 74 -13.88 7.84 -3.50
CA TYR A 74 -13.02 8.82 -2.87
C TYR A 74 -13.10 10.11 -3.69
N LEU A 75 -13.87 11.08 -3.20
CA LEU A 75 -14.19 12.33 -3.89
C LEU A 75 -14.04 13.53 -2.94
N SER A 76 -13.75 14.71 -3.48
CA SER A 76 -13.87 15.94 -2.70
C SER A 76 -15.33 16.34 -2.56
N GLY A 77 -15.73 16.67 -1.33
CA GLY A 77 -17.07 17.17 -1.03
C GLY A 77 -18.09 16.07 -0.67
N PRO A 78 -19.40 16.40 -0.70
CA PRO A 78 -20.43 15.54 -0.14
C PRO A 78 -20.77 14.35 -1.04
N CYS A 79 -21.18 13.25 -0.40
CA CYS A 79 -21.61 12.04 -1.08
C CYS A 79 -23.11 12.04 -1.35
N GLU A 80 -23.48 12.88 -2.31
CA GLU A 80 -24.86 13.03 -2.76
C GLU A 80 -25.21 11.94 -3.76
N PRO A 81 -26.26 11.13 -3.51
CA PRO A 81 -26.72 10.14 -4.48
C PRO A 81 -27.09 10.78 -5.82
N GLY A 82 -26.69 10.14 -6.92
CA GLY A 82 -26.87 10.63 -8.29
C GLY A 82 -25.79 11.60 -8.76
N ARG A 83 -24.81 11.98 -7.91
CA ARG A 83 -23.65 12.75 -8.33
C ARG A 83 -22.81 11.93 -9.30
N LEU A 84 -22.53 12.53 -10.46
CA LEU A 84 -21.69 11.96 -11.52
C LEU A 84 -20.38 12.72 -11.61
N GLU A 85 -19.26 12.00 -11.60
CA GLU A 85 -17.94 12.60 -11.75
C GLU A 85 -16.99 11.74 -12.58
N ALA A 86 -16.08 12.40 -13.27
CA ALA A 86 -14.93 11.73 -13.87
C ALA A 86 -14.07 11.15 -12.75
N ALA A 87 -13.70 9.88 -12.87
CA ALA A 87 -12.93 9.20 -11.85
C ALA A 87 -11.98 8.18 -12.46
N ARG A 88 -11.00 7.79 -11.65
CA ARG A 88 -10.07 6.71 -11.98
C ARG A 88 -10.25 5.55 -11.02
N LEU A 89 -10.52 4.38 -11.58
CA LEU A 89 -10.69 3.14 -10.85
C LEU A 89 -9.33 2.48 -10.60
N VAL A 90 -9.11 2.07 -9.36
CA VAL A 90 -8.08 1.13 -8.93
C VAL A 90 -8.80 -0.17 -8.54
N PRO A 91 -8.62 -1.25 -9.32
CA PRO A 91 -9.19 -2.54 -8.98
C PRO A 91 -8.69 -3.02 -7.62
N GLY A 92 -9.60 -3.60 -6.84
CA GLY A 92 -9.26 -4.35 -5.65
C GLY A 92 -8.39 -5.54 -6.03
N GLU A 93 -7.40 -5.84 -5.18
CA GLU A 93 -6.58 -7.04 -5.33
C GLU A 93 -6.86 -7.95 -4.13
N PRO A 94 -7.23 -9.22 -4.37
CA PRO A 94 -7.39 -10.18 -3.29
C PRO A 94 -6.01 -10.40 -2.67
N SER A 95 -5.89 -10.02 -1.40
CA SER A 95 -4.65 -10.20 -0.67
C SER A 95 -4.98 -10.80 0.69
N TRP A 96 -4.16 -11.76 1.12
CA TRP A 96 -4.35 -12.41 2.41
C TRP A 96 -4.00 -11.51 3.61
N ILE A 97 -3.51 -10.28 3.36
CA ILE A 97 -2.94 -9.36 4.36
C ILE A 97 -3.73 -8.05 4.43
N LEU A 98 -4.06 -7.46 3.27
CA LEU A 98 -4.65 -6.13 3.17
C LEU A 98 -6.13 -6.23 2.81
N THR A 99 -6.93 -5.34 3.40
CA THR A 99 -8.36 -5.15 3.13
C THR A 99 -8.62 -4.40 1.81
N THR A 100 -7.71 -4.52 0.83
CA THR A 100 -7.82 -3.93 -0.51
C THR A 100 -8.65 -4.80 -1.46
N GLU A 101 -9.52 -5.66 -0.92
CA GLU A 101 -10.36 -6.55 -1.72
C GLU A 101 -11.44 -5.79 -2.50
N GLN A 102 -11.79 -4.58 -2.06
CA GLN A 102 -12.82 -3.76 -2.68
C GLN A 102 -12.21 -2.80 -3.71
N ASP A 103 -12.92 -2.67 -4.84
CA ASP A 103 -12.60 -1.70 -5.87
C ASP A 103 -12.72 -0.27 -5.32
N ARG A 104 -11.76 0.59 -5.68
CA ARG A 104 -11.73 2.00 -5.26
C ARG A 104 -11.74 2.89 -6.49
N ALA A 105 -12.55 3.96 -6.47
CA ALA A 105 -12.55 4.98 -7.51
C ALA A 105 -12.24 6.35 -6.90
N TYR A 106 -11.34 7.08 -7.54
CA TYR A 106 -10.89 8.40 -7.11
C TYR A 106 -11.33 9.45 -8.13
N ALA A 107 -12.13 10.43 -7.69
CA ALA A 107 -12.52 11.57 -8.53
C ALA A 107 -11.44 12.66 -8.53
N ASP A 108 -10.78 12.87 -7.39
CA ASP A 108 -9.74 13.87 -7.24
C ASP A 108 -8.84 13.59 -6.02
N ALA A 109 -7.84 14.46 -5.82
CA ALA A 109 -6.94 14.48 -4.67
C ALA A 109 -7.22 15.60 -3.66
N GLY A 110 -8.43 16.19 -3.67
CA GLY A 110 -8.76 17.33 -2.82
C GLY A 110 -9.06 16.94 -1.37
N LEU A 111 -9.30 17.95 -0.53
CA LEU A 111 -9.57 17.74 0.91
C LEU A 111 -10.88 16.95 1.09
N GLY A 112 -10.80 15.84 1.82
CA GLY A 112 -11.93 14.93 2.05
C GLY A 112 -11.92 13.68 1.17
N SER A 113 -11.10 13.63 0.10
CA SER A 113 -10.95 12.47 -0.79
C SER A 113 -10.28 11.24 -0.17
N GLY A 114 -9.95 11.25 1.13
CA GLY A 114 -9.20 10.15 1.77
C GLY A 114 -7.75 9.97 1.28
N VAL A 115 -7.29 10.79 0.35
CA VAL A 115 -5.92 10.74 -0.20
C VAL A 115 -4.89 11.08 0.87
N THR A 116 -5.18 12.05 1.74
CA THR A 116 -4.29 12.42 2.85
C THR A 116 -4.03 11.24 3.79
N THR A 117 -5.07 10.44 4.09
CA THR A 117 -4.95 9.23 4.91
C THR A 117 -4.13 8.14 4.20
N SER A 118 -4.31 7.97 2.89
CA SER A 118 -3.47 7.08 2.06
C SER A 118 -2.00 7.51 2.04
N ILE A 119 -1.71 8.80 1.86
CA ILE A 119 -0.34 9.34 1.91
C ILE A 119 0.29 9.07 3.29
N LEU A 120 -0.45 9.34 4.37
CA LEU A 120 0.05 9.14 5.72
C LEU A 120 0.36 7.66 5.98
N GLY A 121 -0.55 6.75 5.60
CA GLY A 121 -0.34 5.31 5.70
C GLY A 121 0.88 4.86 4.89
N PHE A 122 0.98 5.30 3.64
CA PHE A 122 2.13 5.03 2.76
C PHE A 122 3.45 5.45 3.41
N VAL A 123 3.55 6.68 3.92
CA VAL A 123 4.77 7.20 4.53
C VAL A 123 5.11 6.44 5.80
N LEU A 124 4.15 6.23 6.70
CA LEU A 124 4.39 5.56 7.98
C LEU A 124 4.83 4.11 7.81
N VAL A 125 4.15 3.35 6.95
CA VAL A 125 4.49 1.94 6.68
C VAL A 125 5.86 1.84 6.04
N ASN A 126 6.16 2.68 5.04
CA ASN A 126 7.47 2.66 4.39
C ASN A 126 8.60 3.07 5.35
N LEU A 127 8.38 4.10 6.18
CA LEU A 127 9.35 4.52 7.19
C LEU A 127 9.61 3.41 8.21
N PHE A 128 8.54 2.74 8.67
CA PHE A 128 8.64 1.61 9.58
C PHE A 128 9.42 0.45 8.98
N CYS A 129 9.07 0.04 7.75
CA CYS A 129 9.77 -1.04 7.04
C CYS A 129 11.24 -0.70 6.77
N LEU A 130 11.54 0.55 6.39
CA LEU A 130 12.91 1.02 6.18
C LEU A 130 13.72 0.98 7.49
N GLY A 131 13.15 1.50 8.58
CA GLY A 131 13.79 1.55 9.89
C GLY A 131 14.14 0.16 10.40
N PHE A 132 13.17 -0.77 10.38
CA PHE A 132 13.40 -2.16 10.77
C PHE A 132 14.38 -2.87 9.83
N GLY A 133 14.24 -2.67 8.52
CA GLY A 133 15.15 -3.23 7.51
C GLY A 133 16.60 -2.80 7.75
N LEU A 134 16.82 -1.52 8.10
CA LEU A 134 18.16 -1.00 8.40
C LEU A 134 18.79 -1.66 9.63
N VAL A 135 18.01 -1.83 10.72
CA VAL A 135 18.50 -2.50 11.94
C VAL A 135 18.93 -3.94 11.64
N PHE A 136 18.14 -4.68 10.86
CA PHE A 136 18.49 -6.05 10.47
C PHE A 136 19.71 -6.09 9.54
N ALA A 137 19.82 -5.16 8.60
CA ALA A 137 20.99 -5.06 7.71
C ALA A 137 22.28 -4.78 8.51
N GLN A 138 22.23 -3.86 9.48
CA GLN A 138 23.36 -3.57 10.36
C GLN A 138 23.78 -4.79 11.19
N ALA A 139 22.82 -5.51 11.77
CA ALA A 139 23.09 -6.72 12.53
C ALA A 139 23.72 -7.83 11.66
N ALA A 140 23.22 -8.02 10.43
CA ALA A 140 23.77 -8.98 9.48
C ALA A 140 25.20 -8.64 9.06
N LEU A 141 25.48 -7.36 8.77
CA LEU A 141 26.83 -6.87 8.46
C LEU A 141 27.79 -7.05 9.64
N GLY A 142 27.35 -6.70 10.86
CA GLY A 142 28.15 -6.88 12.08
C GLY A 142 28.50 -8.34 12.35
N LEU A 143 27.56 -9.25 12.15
CA LEU A 143 27.83 -10.68 12.31
C LEU A 143 28.70 -11.24 11.19
N GLY A 144 28.43 -10.88 9.93
CA GLY A 144 29.21 -11.33 8.77
C GLY A 144 30.67 -10.91 8.88
N THR A 145 30.93 -9.68 9.30
CA THR A 145 32.28 -9.18 9.57
C THR A 145 32.94 -9.93 10.73
N ALA A 146 32.22 -10.22 11.82
CA ALA A 146 32.74 -11.02 12.94
C ALA A 146 33.11 -12.45 12.53
N LEU A 147 32.27 -13.11 11.71
CA LEU A 147 32.52 -14.45 11.21
C LEU A 147 33.70 -14.49 10.25
N LEU A 148 33.79 -13.54 9.32
CA LEU A 148 34.92 -13.39 8.41
C LEU A 148 36.23 -13.16 9.17
N ARG A 149 36.20 -12.28 10.19
CA ARG A 149 37.36 -12.01 11.04
C ARG A 149 37.79 -13.28 11.78
N ARG A 150 36.85 -14.04 12.33
CA ARG A 150 37.14 -15.30 13.04
C ARG A 150 37.69 -16.38 12.10
N ALA A 151 37.15 -16.49 10.89
CA ALA A 151 37.65 -17.43 9.88
C ALA A 151 39.07 -17.05 9.42
N TRP A 152 39.33 -15.76 9.24
CA TRP A 152 40.66 -15.26 8.88
C TRP A 152 41.68 -15.53 9.99
N LEU A 153 41.35 -15.22 11.24
CA LEU A 153 42.21 -15.50 12.40
C LEU A 153 42.51 -17.00 12.58
N ARG A 154 41.53 -17.89 12.31
CA ARG A 154 41.75 -19.35 12.34
C ARG A 154 42.66 -19.84 11.21
N ARG A 155 42.61 -19.23 10.03
CA ARG A 155 43.53 -19.55 8.92
C ARG A 155 44.96 -19.07 9.16
N SER A 156 45.11 -17.97 9.90
CA SER A 156 46.41 -17.38 10.21
C SER A 156 47.09 -17.99 11.45
N ALA A 157 46.45 -18.97 12.10
CA ALA A 157 47.06 -19.69 13.21
C ALA A 157 48.14 -20.64 12.69
N PRO A 158 49.37 -20.63 13.25
CA PRO A 158 50.43 -21.54 12.84
C PRO A 158 50.02 -23.00 13.13
N PRO A 159 50.46 -23.98 12.32
CA PRO A 159 50.19 -25.39 12.58
C PRO A 159 50.77 -25.79 13.95
N GLU A 160 49.97 -26.46 14.79
CA GLU A 160 50.45 -27.01 16.05
C GLU A 160 51.54 -28.07 15.78
N PRO A 161 52.63 -28.08 16.56
CA PRO A 161 53.76 -29.00 16.40
C PRO A 161 53.44 -30.45 16.81
#